data_AF-H8X039-F1
#
_entry.id   AF-H8X039-F1
#
_cell.length_a   1.000
_cell.length_b   1.000
_cell.length_c   1.000
_cell.angle_alpha   90.00
_cell.angle_beta   90.00
_cell.angle_gamma   90.00
#
_symmetry.space_group_name_H-M   'P 1'
#
loop_
_entity.id
_entity.type
_entity.pdbx_description
1 polymer ?
#
loop_
_entity_poly.entity_id
_entity_poly.type
_entity_poly.pdbx_seq_one_letter_code
_entity_poly.pdbx_strand_id
1 'polypeptide(L)'
;MSYDLNIPWPCNNYNTTPTPKQWTDLKNTLITNLELGITHQAINFTIDESVKIPFNTPEKINPIPITTLLDELKPNFSTLNLFTRVTLIVNDSSKLQGIAKLQNHFDLFAIQPTTEKALQLTILNIECDLISLNLSNKLPFFLKFKAIGTGVSKGIKFEINYSQLVTGSSGFSSDVSVNLIKKNWFNNVLQLIRSSRSRGIVVSSGAQTPLQLRNSNDILILLKTLGLNSSKAKSCITINPEKALLNARLRIKSYKQVISIGDQDLIGNEHEDGDKKHNATGYKRKFDDTPSGKLLKKYKTDTT
;
A
#
# COMPACT_ATOMS: atom_id res chain seq x y z
N MET A 1 5.41 -11.36 -8.53
CA MET A 1 4.02 -10.99 -8.19
C MET A 1 3.80 -9.53 -8.54
N SER A 2 2.56 -9.14 -8.78
CA SER A 2 2.18 -7.74 -9.07
C SER A 2 1.35 -7.20 -7.92
N TYR A 3 1.57 -5.94 -7.57
CA TYR A 3 0.98 -5.29 -6.41
C TYR A 3 0.32 -3.99 -6.81
N ASP A 4 -0.82 -3.69 -6.19
CA ASP A 4 -1.42 -2.35 -6.20
C ASP A 4 -1.72 -1.94 -4.76
N LEU A 5 -0.95 -1.00 -4.25
CA LEU A 5 -1.00 -0.62 -2.84
C LEU A 5 -1.98 0.52 -2.56
N ASN A 6 -2.84 0.92 -3.50
CA ASN A 6 -3.71 2.09 -3.32
C ASN A 6 -5.03 2.02 -4.10
N ILE A 7 -5.97 1.21 -3.61
CA ILE A 7 -7.37 1.27 -4.07
C ILE A 7 -8.15 2.09 -3.04
N PRO A 8 -8.63 3.29 -3.38
CA PRO A 8 -9.27 4.17 -2.40
C PRO A 8 -10.52 3.55 -1.79
N TRP A 9 -10.62 3.60 -0.47
CA TRP A 9 -11.87 3.36 0.25
C TRP A 9 -12.86 4.49 -0.08
N PRO A 10 -14.16 4.19 -0.32
CA PRO A 10 -15.12 5.21 -0.78
C PRO A 10 -15.42 6.35 0.20
N CYS A 11 -15.04 6.20 1.48
CA CYS A 11 -15.25 7.22 2.51
C CYS A 11 -13.92 7.75 3.05
N ASN A 12 -13.89 9.01 3.47
CA ASN A 12 -12.71 9.70 4.00
C ASN A 12 -12.82 10.08 5.48
N ASN A 13 -13.88 9.62 6.15
CA ASN A 13 -14.17 9.92 7.55
C ASN A 13 -14.81 8.71 8.26
N TYR A 14 -14.87 8.77 9.58
CA TYR A 14 -15.40 7.68 10.43
C TYR A 14 -16.93 7.75 10.64
N ASN A 15 -17.59 8.81 10.20
CA ASN A 15 -19.01 9.05 10.48
C ASN A 15 -19.92 8.49 9.38
N THR A 16 -19.39 8.33 8.17
CA THR A 16 -20.14 7.88 6.99
C THR A 16 -19.71 6.47 6.60
N THR A 17 -20.69 5.60 6.34
CA THR A 17 -20.46 4.29 5.73
C THR A 17 -20.65 4.35 4.21
N PRO A 18 -19.97 3.50 3.42
CA PRO A 18 -20.16 3.45 1.97
C PRO A 18 -21.61 3.19 1.59
N THR A 19 -22.08 3.87 0.54
CA THR A 19 -23.38 3.58 -0.06
C THR A 19 -23.35 2.25 -0.81
N PRO A 20 -24.50 1.57 -1.05
CA PRO A 20 -24.53 0.30 -1.79
C PRO A 20 -23.90 0.39 -3.18
N LYS A 21 -24.06 1.54 -3.86
CA LYS A 21 -23.42 1.80 -5.15
C LYS A 21 -21.89 1.84 -5.04
N GLN A 22 -21.37 2.62 -4.09
CA GLN A 22 -19.92 2.72 -3.85
C GLN A 22 -19.30 1.38 -3.45
N TRP A 23 -20.05 0.55 -2.73
CA TRP A 23 -19.65 -0.81 -2.38
C TRP A 23 -19.49 -1.70 -3.62
N THR A 24 -20.47 -1.66 -4.52
CA THR A 24 -20.41 -2.37 -5.81
C THR A 24 -19.27 -1.85 -6.69
N ASP A 25 -19.07 -0.53 -6.76
CA ASP A 25 -17.99 0.07 -7.55
C ASP A 25 -16.60 -0.35 -7.02
N LEU A 26 -16.43 -0.41 -5.70
CA LEU A 26 -15.21 -0.92 -5.07
C LEU A 26 -14.96 -2.39 -5.46
N LYS A 27 -15.97 -3.26 -5.35
CA LYS A 27 -15.85 -4.67 -5.73
C LYS A 27 -15.49 -4.84 -7.20
N ASN A 28 -16.17 -4.13 -8.09
CA ASN A 28 -15.88 -4.15 -9.52
C ASN A 28 -14.45 -3.71 -9.79
N THR A 29 -13.95 -2.71 -9.06
CA THR A 29 -12.56 -2.24 -9.18
C THR A 29 -11.57 -3.31 -8.73
N LEU A 30 -11.80 -3.96 -7.58
CA LEU A 30 -10.94 -5.05 -7.09
C LEU A 30 -10.88 -6.23 -8.07
N ILE A 31 -12.03 -6.64 -8.59
CA ILE A 31 -12.16 -7.76 -9.54
C ILE A 31 -11.46 -7.41 -10.87
N THR A 32 -11.75 -6.24 -11.44
CA THR A 32 -11.11 -5.79 -12.68
C THR A 32 -9.59 -5.72 -12.52
N ASN A 33 -9.10 -5.23 -11.37
CA ASN A 33 -7.66 -5.14 -11.12
C ASN A 33 -7.00 -6.53 -11.03
N LEU A 34 -7.72 -7.51 -10.49
CA LEU A 34 -7.28 -8.89 -10.46
C LEU A 34 -7.24 -9.51 -11.86
N GLU A 35 -8.25 -9.25 -12.69
CA GLU A 35 -8.30 -9.69 -14.09
C GLU A 35 -7.15 -9.09 -14.93
N LEU A 36 -6.70 -7.88 -14.59
CA LEU A 36 -5.49 -7.26 -15.17
C LEU A 36 -4.17 -7.91 -14.68
N GLY A 37 -4.24 -8.93 -13.82
CA GLY A 37 -3.12 -9.72 -13.32
C GLY A 37 -2.52 -9.22 -12.00
N ILE A 38 -3.19 -8.32 -11.27
CA ILE A 38 -2.73 -7.82 -9.97
C ILE A 38 -3.34 -8.63 -8.83
N THR A 39 -2.51 -9.49 -8.22
CA THR A 39 -2.95 -10.41 -7.18
C THR A 39 -2.99 -9.81 -5.77
N HIS A 40 -2.05 -8.92 -5.45
CA HIS A 40 -1.93 -8.31 -4.12
C HIS A 40 -2.42 -6.87 -4.16
N GLN A 41 -3.51 -6.58 -3.46
CA GLN A 41 -4.18 -5.29 -3.52
C GLN A 41 -4.38 -4.72 -2.11
N ALA A 42 -4.13 -3.43 -1.91
CA ALA A 42 -4.37 -2.76 -0.64
C ALA A 42 -5.47 -1.69 -0.76
N ILE A 43 -6.49 -1.81 0.09
CA ILE A 43 -7.58 -0.84 0.19
C ILE A 43 -7.11 0.30 1.10
N ASN A 44 -7.07 1.52 0.58
CA ASN A 44 -6.51 2.69 1.23
C ASN A 44 -7.61 3.59 1.81
N PHE A 45 -7.65 3.72 3.13
CA PHE A 45 -8.46 4.70 3.83
C PHE A 45 -7.67 6.01 4.00
N THR A 46 -8.14 7.09 3.39
CA THR A 46 -7.46 8.40 3.47
C THR A 46 -8.14 9.27 4.52
N ILE A 47 -7.34 9.83 5.44
CA ILE A 47 -7.83 10.63 6.56
C ILE A 47 -7.17 12.01 6.51
N ASP A 48 -8.01 13.04 6.54
CA ASP A 48 -7.56 14.43 6.69
C ASP A 48 -7.21 14.78 8.14
N GLU A 49 -6.32 15.76 8.31
CA GLU A 49 -5.84 16.22 9.61
C GLU A 49 -6.94 16.77 10.55
N SER A 50 -8.11 17.13 10.00
CA SER A 50 -9.27 17.62 10.74
C SER A 50 -10.14 16.51 11.33
N VAL A 51 -10.00 15.27 10.83
CA VAL A 51 -10.86 14.15 11.22
C VAL A 51 -10.39 13.58 12.56
N LYS A 52 -11.31 13.53 13.53
CA LYS A 52 -11.02 12.92 14.84
C LYS A 52 -10.96 11.40 14.71
N ILE A 53 -9.84 10.82 15.11
CA ILE A 53 -9.63 9.37 15.12
C ILE A 53 -10.22 8.79 16.41
N PRO A 54 -11.06 7.73 16.34
CA PRO A 54 -11.72 7.15 17.51
C PRO A 54 -10.77 6.23 18.30
N PHE A 55 -9.74 6.78 18.93
CA PHE A 55 -8.76 5.98 19.71
C PHE A 55 -9.37 5.25 20.92
N ASN A 56 -10.53 5.68 21.40
CA ASN A 56 -11.23 5.06 22.53
C ASN A 56 -11.94 3.75 22.12
N THR A 57 -12.16 3.51 20.82
CA THR A 57 -12.84 2.32 20.30
C THR A 57 -11.95 1.64 19.25
N PRO A 58 -11.00 0.77 19.66
CA PRO A 58 -9.99 0.18 18.79
C PRO A 58 -10.53 -0.55 17.56
N GLU A 59 -11.71 -1.16 17.67
CA GLU A 59 -12.38 -1.87 16.57
C GLU A 59 -12.84 -0.94 15.44
N LYS A 60 -13.15 0.33 15.76
CA LYS A 60 -13.62 1.32 14.78
C LYS A 60 -12.50 2.09 14.11
N ILE A 61 -11.25 1.88 14.54
CA ILE A 61 -10.08 2.57 13.97
C ILE A 61 -9.84 2.14 12.52
N ASN A 62 -10.11 0.88 12.18
CA ASN A 62 -10.06 0.41 10.81
C ASN A 62 -11.49 0.16 10.31
N PRO A 63 -12.06 1.06 9.49
CA PRO A 63 -13.43 0.91 9.01
C PRO A 63 -13.57 -0.08 7.85
N ILE A 64 -12.47 -0.63 7.32
CA ILE A 64 -12.48 -1.53 6.17
C ILE A 64 -12.79 -2.96 6.64
N PRO A 65 -13.95 -3.54 6.28
CA PRO A 65 -14.33 -4.88 6.72
C PRO A 65 -13.70 -5.92 5.79
N ILE A 66 -12.40 -6.14 5.96
CA ILE A 66 -11.61 -6.95 5.03
C ILE A 66 -11.97 -8.43 5.06
N THR A 67 -12.39 -8.95 6.21
CA THR A 67 -12.84 -10.35 6.36
C THR A 67 -14.06 -10.63 5.51
N THR A 68 -15.07 -9.76 5.60
CA THR A 68 -16.30 -9.88 4.81
C THR A 68 -16.03 -9.76 3.30
N LEU A 69 -15.11 -8.88 2.88
CA LEU A 69 -14.69 -8.78 1.49
C LEU A 69 -14.00 -10.05 0.99
N LEU A 70 -13.13 -10.63 1.81
CA LEU A 70 -12.43 -11.86 1.46
C LEU A 70 -13.39 -13.05 1.42
N ASP A 71 -14.31 -13.17 2.38
CA ASP A 71 -15.31 -14.26 2.41
C ASP A 71 -16.21 -14.26 1.18
N GLU A 72 -16.54 -13.08 0.66
CA GLU A 72 -17.35 -12.93 -0.55
C GLU A 72 -16.56 -13.17 -1.84
N LEU A 73 -15.31 -12.67 -1.92
CA LEU A 73 -14.53 -12.68 -3.17
C LEU A 73 -13.65 -13.93 -3.32
N LYS A 74 -13.03 -14.45 -2.25
CA LYS A 74 -12.11 -15.60 -2.34
C LYS A 74 -12.71 -16.86 -2.97
N PRO A 75 -13.99 -17.23 -2.75
CA PRO A 75 -14.56 -18.41 -3.39
C PRO A 75 -14.48 -18.39 -4.92
N ASN A 76 -14.61 -17.21 -5.52
CA ASN A 76 -14.53 -17.01 -6.96
C ASN A 76 -13.11 -16.60 -7.42
N PHE A 77 -12.32 -16.02 -6.51
CA PHE A 77 -11.04 -15.40 -6.81
C PHE A 77 -9.96 -15.83 -5.81
N SER A 78 -9.54 -17.09 -5.86
CA SER A 78 -8.62 -17.70 -4.89
C SER A 78 -7.23 -17.05 -4.83
N THR A 79 -6.79 -16.40 -5.91
CA THR A 79 -5.48 -15.74 -5.99
C THR A 79 -5.47 -14.31 -5.44
N LEU A 80 -6.62 -13.81 -4.97
CA LEU A 80 -6.76 -12.44 -4.47
C LEU A 80 -6.24 -12.33 -3.03
N ASN A 81 -5.24 -11.47 -2.83
CA ASN A 81 -4.75 -11.08 -1.51
C ASN A 81 -5.11 -9.61 -1.27
N LEU A 82 -5.97 -9.36 -0.27
CA LEU A 82 -6.36 -8.02 0.15
C LEU A 82 -5.60 -7.60 1.41
N PHE A 83 -5.21 -6.32 1.47
CA PHE A 83 -4.60 -5.70 2.64
C PHE A 83 -5.29 -4.38 2.97
N THR A 84 -5.16 -3.95 4.22
CA THR A 84 -5.66 -2.65 4.67
C THR A 84 -4.52 -1.64 4.70
N ARG A 85 -4.77 -0.44 4.17
CA ARG A 85 -3.84 0.68 4.18
C ARG A 85 -4.54 1.91 4.75
N VAL A 86 -3.79 2.73 5.48
CA VAL A 86 -4.23 4.09 5.82
C VAL A 86 -3.24 5.13 5.30
N THR A 87 -3.76 6.22 4.75
CA THR A 87 -2.98 7.39 4.33
C THR A 87 -3.41 8.61 5.13
N LEU A 88 -2.48 9.24 5.84
CA LEU A 88 -2.75 10.46 6.59
C LEU A 88 -2.27 11.68 5.84
N ILE A 89 -3.17 12.63 5.59
CA ILE A 89 -2.82 13.92 5.01
C ILE A 89 -2.34 14.82 6.14
N VAL A 90 -1.10 15.29 6.02
CA VAL A 90 -0.39 15.97 7.09
C VAL A 90 0.09 17.34 6.61
N ASN A 91 -0.38 18.38 7.27
CA ASN A 91 0.07 19.76 7.07
C ASN A 91 0.94 20.23 8.24
N ASP A 92 0.43 20.10 9.47
CA ASP A 92 1.15 20.45 10.70
C ASP A 92 1.90 19.26 11.28
N SER A 93 3.20 19.44 11.48
CA SER A 93 4.10 18.46 12.08
C SER A 93 3.81 18.14 13.54
N SER A 94 3.08 18.98 14.26
CA SER A 94 2.80 18.76 15.69
C SER A 94 1.88 17.57 15.94
N LYS A 95 0.98 17.27 14.99
CA LYS A 95 -0.02 16.19 15.12
C LYS A 95 0.51 14.80 14.81
N LEU A 96 1.74 14.70 14.32
CA LEU A 96 2.44 13.46 13.96
C LEU A 96 2.66 12.53 15.15
N GLN A 97 2.80 13.07 16.37
CA GLN A 97 3.18 12.31 17.56
C GLN A 97 2.07 11.36 18.05
N GLY A 98 0.79 11.72 17.86
CA GLY A 98 -0.35 10.89 18.28
C GLY A 98 -0.67 9.72 17.34
N ILE A 99 -0.05 9.71 16.16
CA ILE A 99 -0.42 8.87 15.02
C ILE A 99 0.21 7.47 15.08
N ALA A 100 1.25 7.26 15.89
CA ALA A 100 1.88 5.94 16.06
C ALA A 100 0.87 4.85 16.49
N LYS A 101 -0.17 5.24 17.23
CA LYS A 101 -1.26 4.33 17.67
C LYS A 101 -2.07 3.77 16.50
N LEU A 102 -2.09 4.43 15.35
CA LEU A 102 -2.84 4.01 14.16
C LEU A 102 -2.14 2.87 13.40
N GLN A 103 -0.81 2.81 13.48
CA GLN A 103 0.03 1.98 12.62
C GLN A 103 -0.22 0.47 12.75
N ASN A 104 -0.69 0.03 13.92
CA ASN A 104 -0.93 -1.38 14.21
C ASN A 104 -2.32 -1.87 13.78
N HIS A 105 -3.24 -0.96 13.43
CA HIS A 105 -4.60 -1.30 13.01
C HIS A 105 -4.72 -1.57 11.50
N PHE A 106 -3.77 -1.07 10.71
CA PHE A 106 -3.70 -1.23 9.26
C PHE A 106 -2.45 -2.01 8.90
N ASP A 107 -2.49 -2.75 7.79
CA ASP A 107 -1.34 -3.51 7.32
C ASP A 107 -0.27 -2.60 6.75
N LEU A 108 -0.66 -1.53 6.04
CA LEU A 108 0.21 -0.51 5.48
C LEU A 108 -0.07 0.87 6.08
N PHE A 109 0.98 1.60 6.39
CA PHE A 109 0.90 2.96 6.91
C PHE A 109 1.61 3.95 5.99
N ALA A 110 0.83 4.87 5.41
CA ALA A 110 1.30 5.88 4.49
C ALA A 110 1.04 7.30 5.02
N ILE A 111 1.91 8.23 4.66
CA ILE A 111 1.75 9.67 4.97
C ILE A 111 1.78 10.47 3.68
N GLN A 112 0.89 11.44 3.57
CA GLN A 112 0.83 12.42 2.50
C GLN A 112 1.14 13.81 3.04
N PRO A 113 2.42 14.24 3.02
CA PRO A 113 2.80 15.55 3.52
C PRO A 113 2.42 16.65 2.53
N THR A 114 1.84 17.75 3.03
CA THR A 114 1.49 18.93 2.23
C THR A 114 2.48 20.08 2.40
N THR A 115 3.42 20.00 3.35
CA THR A 115 4.47 21.00 3.56
C THR A 115 5.87 20.37 3.57
N GLU A 116 6.91 21.18 3.30
CA GLU A 116 8.29 20.70 3.33
C GLU A 116 8.68 20.22 4.75
N LYS A 117 8.23 20.95 5.78
CA LYS A 117 8.48 20.60 7.19
C LYS A 117 7.84 19.27 7.55
N ALA A 118 6.58 19.05 7.13
CA ALA A 118 5.90 17.78 7.33
C ALA A 118 6.63 16.61 6.65
N LEU A 119 7.10 16.81 5.40
CA LEU A 119 7.88 15.79 4.68
C LEU A 119 9.18 15.44 5.43
N GLN A 120 9.95 16.45 5.85
CA GLN A 120 11.22 16.24 6.55
C GLN A 120 11.01 15.51 7.88
N LEU A 121 10.03 15.93 8.68
CA LEU A 121 9.75 15.32 9.98
C LEU A 121 9.16 13.90 9.84
N THR A 122 8.35 13.65 8.82
CA THR A 122 7.90 12.30 8.48
C THR A 122 9.09 11.38 8.21
N ILE A 123 10.03 11.81 7.36
CA ILE A 123 11.22 11.02 7.04
C ILE A 123 12.13 10.83 8.25
N LEU A 124 12.25 11.82 9.13
CA LEU A 124 13.17 11.79 10.27
C LEU A 124 12.63 11.00 11.46
N ASN A 125 11.37 11.21 11.83
CA ASN A 125 10.84 10.83 13.14
C ASN A 125 9.71 9.80 13.09
N ILE A 126 9.12 9.54 11.92
CA ILE A 126 8.02 8.58 11.79
C ILE A 126 8.46 7.32 11.06
N GLU A 127 8.09 6.19 11.64
CA GLU A 127 8.11 4.89 10.96
C GLU A 127 6.89 4.76 10.05
N CYS A 128 7.05 5.08 8.76
CA CYS A 128 6.04 4.85 7.74
C CYS A 128 6.59 4.00 6.61
N ASP A 129 5.72 3.26 5.94
CA ASP A 129 6.11 2.36 4.84
C ASP A 129 6.19 3.13 3.52
N LEU A 130 5.25 4.07 3.35
CA LEU A 130 5.00 4.80 2.12
C LEU A 130 4.86 6.30 2.40
N ILE A 131 5.46 7.11 1.54
CA ILE A 131 5.13 8.54 1.42
C ILE A 131 4.39 8.73 0.09
N SER A 132 3.11 9.06 0.18
CA SER A 132 2.30 9.44 -0.97
C SER A 132 2.41 10.94 -1.23
N LEU A 133 2.41 11.34 -2.50
CA LEU A 133 2.40 12.75 -2.88
C LEU A 133 1.15 13.03 -3.73
N ASN A 134 0.53 14.19 -3.51
CA ASN A 134 -0.49 14.69 -4.43
C ASN A 134 0.22 15.29 -5.65
N LEU A 135 0.29 14.52 -6.74
CA LEU A 135 1.00 14.91 -7.95
C LEU A 135 0.11 15.73 -8.90
N SER A 136 -1.21 15.71 -8.72
CA SER A 136 -2.17 16.50 -9.52
C SER A 136 -1.99 18.01 -9.36
N ASN A 137 -1.66 18.44 -8.15
CA ASN A 137 -1.44 19.85 -7.83
C ASN A 137 0.04 20.21 -7.91
N LYS A 138 0.36 21.48 -8.17
CA LYS A 138 1.74 21.96 -8.04
C LYS A 138 2.17 21.76 -6.59
N LEU A 139 3.25 20.99 -6.36
CA LEU A 139 3.76 20.79 -5.01
C LEU A 139 4.20 22.15 -4.43
N PRO A 140 3.81 22.46 -3.17
CA PRO A 140 4.14 23.75 -2.55
C PRO A 140 5.60 23.81 -2.08
N PHE A 141 6.37 22.74 -2.25
CA PHE A 141 7.78 22.65 -1.89
C PHE A 141 8.58 21.87 -2.92
N PHE A 142 9.91 22.04 -2.86
CA PHE A 142 10.83 21.32 -3.74
C PHE A 142 11.30 20.00 -3.11
N LEU A 143 11.25 18.90 -3.87
CA LEU A 143 11.80 17.62 -3.43
C LEU A 143 13.34 17.69 -3.46
N LYS A 144 13.94 17.83 -2.27
CA LYS A 144 15.41 17.90 -2.11
C LYS A 144 16.01 16.51 -2.13
N PHE A 145 17.11 16.33 -2.89
CA PHE A 145 17.83 15.06 -3.00
C PHE A 145 18.22 14.48 -1.63
N LYS A 146 18.73 15.31 -0.71
CA LYS A 146 19.12 14.85 0.64
C LYS A 146 17.93 14.28 1.42
N ALA A 147 16.79 14.98 1.43
CA ALA A 147 15.60 14.53 2.17
C ALA A 147 15.06 13.21 1.60
N ILE A 148 14.81 13.15 0.29
CA ILE A 148 14.29 11.95 -0.37
C ILE A 148 15.28 10.78 -0.27
N GLY A 149 16.57 11.06 -0.46
CA GLY A 149 17.64 10.07 -0.32
C GLY A 149 17.69 9.45 1.07
N THR A 150 17.55 10.26 2.13
CA THR A 150 17.43 9.76 3.51
C THR A 150 16.21 8.86 3.68
N GLY A 151 15.05 9.24 3.16
CA GLY A 151 13.84 8.41 3.21
C GLY A 151 14.04 7.06 2.52
N VAL A 152 14.60 7.06 1.31
CA VAL A 152 14.93 5.82 0.58
C VAL A 152 15.91 4.95 1.36
N SER A 153 16.92 5.54 2.00
CA SER A 153 17.91 4.79 2.80
C SER A 153 17.32 4.15 4.06
N LYS A 154 16.30 4.78 4.66
CA LYS A 154 15.53 4.21 5.77
C LYS A 154 14.57 3.09 5.35
N GLY A 155 14.45 2.85 4.04
CA GLY A 155 13.56 1.83 3.50
C GLY A 155 12.17 2.34 3.12
N ILE A 156 11.84 3.60 3.38
CA ILE A 156 10.57 4.23 3.00
C ILE A 156 10.46 4.27 1.47
N LYS A 157 9.29 3.95 0.93
CA LYS A 157 9.01 4.07 -0.50
C LYS A 157 8.20 5.33 -0.80
N PHE A 158 8.48 5.95 -1.93
CA PHE A 158 7.72 7.10 -2.44
C PHE A 158 6.74 6.63 -3.50
N GLU A 159 5.47 6.94 -3.30
CA GLU A 159 4.41 6.49 -4.16
C GLU A 159 4.11 7.50 -5.28
N ILE A 160 3.94 6.97 -6.48
CA ILE A 160 3.35 7.65 -7.64
C ILE A 160 1.98 7.06 -7.88
N ASN A 161 0.95 7.88 -7.73
CA ASN A 161 -0.41 7.53 -8.10
C ASN A 161 -0.65 7.92 -9.57
N TYR A 162 -0.95 6.93 -10.43
CA TYR A 162 -1.15 7.18 -11.86
C TYR A 162 -2.59 7.52 -12.25
N SER A 163 -3.62 7.23 -11.44
CA SER A 163 -5.01 7.61 -11.80
C SER A 163 -5.15 9.12 -11.97
N GLN A 164 -4.36 9.89 -11.24
CA GLN A 164 -4.25 11.35 -11.36
C GLN A 164 -3.93 11.82 -12.80
N LEU A 165 -3.20 11.01 -13.57
CA LEU A 165 -2.90 11.28 -14.99
C LEU A 165 -4.06 10.88 -15.92
N VAL A 166 -4.74 9.76 -15.61
CA VAL A 166 -5.79 9.15 -16.44
C VAL A 166 -7.12 9.90 -16.32
N THR A 167 -7.50 10.22 -15.10
CA THR A 167 -8.83 10.72 -14.73
C THR A 167 -8.99 12.22 -15.04
N GLY A 168 -7.91 13.00 -15.02
CA GLY A 168 -8.02 14.46 -15.13
C GLY A 168 -8.80 15.05 -13.95
N SER A 169 -9.72 16.01 -14.20
CA SER A 169 -10.48 16.74 -13.16
C SER A 169 -11.65 15.96 -12.55
N SER A 170 -11.91 14.71 -12.95
CA SER A 170 -13.00 13.92 -12.34
C SER A 170 -12.56 13.34 -10.97
N GLY A 171 -12.47 14.23 -9.99
CA GLY A 171 -12.14 13.92 -8.59
C GLY A 171 -11.53 15.09 -7.81
N PHE A 172 -11.07 16.14 -8.49
CA PHE A 172 -10.57 17.39 -7.89
C PHE A 172 -11.17 18.57 -8.68
N SER A 173 -11.54 19.64 -7.97
CA SER A 173 -12.45 20.73 -8.39
C SER A 173 -12.58 20.98 -9.92
N SER A 174 -13.83 21.18 -10.35
CA SER A 174 -14.27 21.49 -11.71
C SER A 174 -13.59 22.72 -12.36
N ASP A 175 -12.81 23.49 -11.59
CA ASP A 175 -12.17 24.74 -12.03
C ASP A 175 -10.74 24.56 -12.56
N VAL A 176 -10.13 23.38 -12.40
CA VAL A 176 -8.73 23.16 -12.85
C VAL A 176 -8.71 22.48 -14.21
N SER A 177 -8.08 23.13 -15.19
CA SER A 177 -7.85 22.55 -16.52
C SER A 177 -7.12 21.20 -16.42
N VAL A 178 -7.68 20.18 -17.07
CA VAL A 178 -7.09 18.83 -17.16
C VAL A 178 -5.63 18.88 -17.64
N ASN A 179 -5.30 19.81 -18.54
CA ASN A 179 -3.94 19.99 -19.04
C ASN A 179 -2.98 20.48 -17.95
N LEU A 180 -3.46 21.31 -17.02
CA LEU A 180 -2.66 21.79 -15.90
C LEU A 180 -2.37 20.66 -14.91
N ILE A 181 -3.36 19.81 -14.63
CA ILE A 181 -3.18 18.61 -13.79
C ILE A 181 -2.10 17.70 -14.38
N LYS A 182 -2.19 17.39 -15.68
CA LYS A 182 -1.18 16.55 -16.37
C LYS A 182 0.21 17.19 -16.32
N LYS A 183 0.31 18.50 -16.59
CA LYS A 183 1.57 19.24 -16.51
C LYS A 183 2.18 19.17 -15.11
N ASN A 184 1.39 19.39 -14.07
CA ASN A 184 1.84 19.29 -12.68
C ASN A 184 2.30 17.87 -12.37
N TRP A 185 1.52 16.86 -12.76
CA TRP A 185 1.84 15.46 -12.55
C TRP A 185 3.20 15.09 -13.15
N PHE A 186 3.44 15.42 -14.42
CA PHE A 186 4.72 15.16 -15.08
C PHE A 186 5.88 15.89 -14.37
N ASN A 187 5.71 17.17 -14.04
CA ASN A 187 6.76 17.94 -13.36
C ASN A 187 7.12 17.35 -11.99
N ASN A 188 6.10 17.03 -11.19
CA ASN A 188 6.28 16.48 -9.85
C ASN A 188 6.91 15.08 -9.88
N VAL A 189 6.50 14.23 -10.82
CA VAL A 189 7.06 12.88 -11.00
C VAL A 189 8.51 12.94 -11.45
N LEU A 190 8.84 13.77 -12.44
CA LEU A 190 10.22 13.96 -12.89
C LEU A 190 11.11 14.48 -11.76
N GLN A 191 10.58 15.40 -10.96
CA GLN A 191 11.26 15.90 -9.77
C GLN A 191 11.52 14.79 -8.75
N LEU A 192 10.56 13.89 -8.51
CA LEU A 192 10.70 12.75 -7.61
C LEU A 192 11.72 11.74 -8.13
N ILE A 193 11.67 11.39 -9.43
CA ILE A 193 12.62 10.47 -10.08
C ILE A 193 14.05 11.01 -9.94
N ARG A 194 14.26 12.29 -10.23
CA ARG A 194 15.56 12.96 -10.07
C ARG A 194 16.02 12.94 -8.61
N SER A 195 15.15 13.28 -7.67
CA SER A 195 15.50 13.43 -6.25
C SER A 195 15.73 12.12 -5.53
N SER A 196 15.09 11.04 -5.98
CA SER A 196 15.30 9.68 -5.45
C SER A 196 16.46 8.94 -6.14
N ARG A 197 17.00 9.49 -7.24
CA ARG A 197 17.88 8.79 -8.19
C ARG A 197 17.25 7.50 -8.71
N SER A 198 15.96 7.53 -9.02
CA SER A 198 15.20 6.37 -9.53
C SER A 198 15.20 5.16 -8.59
N ARG A 199 15.17 5.39 -7.27
CA ARG A 199 15.17 4.33 -6.25
C ARG A 199 14.01 4.51 -5.28
N GLY A 200 13.51 3.38 -4.76
CA GLY A 200 12.46 3.40 -3.73
C GLY A 200 11.15 4.03 -4.19
N ILE A 201 10.82 3.91 -5.48
CA ILE A 201 9.56 4.39 -6.05
C ILE A 201 8.58 3.22 -6.15
N VAL A 202 7.34 3.43 -5.74
CA VAL A 202 6.21 2.50 -5.93
C VAL A 202 5.19 3.18 -6.83
N VAL A 203 4.57 2.43 -7.72
CA VAL A 203 3.44 2.91 -8.51
C VAL A 203 2.18 2.22 -8.04
N SER A 204 1.13 2.99 -7.79
CA SER A 204 -0.18 2.47 -7.41
C SER A 204 -1.27 3.10 -8.26
N SER A 205 -2.43 2.46 -8.34
CA SER A 205 -3.52 2.93 -9.19
C SER A 205 -4.19 4.18 -8.66
N GLY A 206 -4.60 4.19 -7.40
CA GLY A 206 -5.47 5.24 -6.88
C GLY A 206 -6.81 5.33 -7.61
N ALA A 207 -7.25 4.24 -8.25
CA ALA A 207 -8.42 4.22 -9.11
C ALA A 207 -9.70 4.13 -8.27
N GLN A 208 -10.61 5.08 -8.46
CA GLN A 208 -11.95 5.04 -7.84
C GLN A 208 -12.94 4.22 -8.66
N THR A 209 -12.68 4.06 -9.95
CA THR A 209 -13.53 3.32 -10.88
C THR A 209 -12.71 2.32 -11.70
N PRO A 210 -13.31 1.21 -12.16
CA PRO A 210 -12.60 0.18 -12.93
C PRO A 210 -11.94 0.72 -14.20
N LEU A 211 -12.55 1.73 -14.85
CA LEU A 211 -12.07 2.33 -16.10
C LEU A 211 -10.72 3.06 -15.96
N GLN A 212 -10.34 3.41 -14.73
CA GLN A 212 -9.08 4.09 -14.43
C GLN A 212 -7.91 3.12 -14.27
N LEU A 213 -8.18 1.82 -14.13
CA LEU A 213 -7.14 0.79 -13.98
C LEU A 213 -6.37 0.59 -15.29
N ARG A 214 -5.11 0.19 -15.18
CA ARG A 214 -4.22 -0.06 -16.31
C ARG A 214 -3.44 -1.33 -16.04
N ASN A 215 -3.12 -2.07 -17.11
CA ASN A 215 -2.31 -3.27 -16.98
C ASN A 215 -0.85 -2.89 -16.61
N SER A 216 -0.07 -3.88 -16.16
CA SER A 216 1.33 -3.64 -15.77
C SER A 216 2.23 -3.19 -16.94
N ASN A 217 1.89 -3.54 -18.18
CA ASN A 217 2.67 -3.17 -19.36
C ASN A 217 2.49 -1.69 -19.73
N ASP A 218 1.27 -1.16 -19.64
CA ASP A 218 0.94 0.24 -19.87
C ASP A 218 1.67 1.13 -18.84
N ILE A 219 1.67 0.70 -17.59
CA ILE A 219 2.41 1.36 -16.50
C ILE A 219 3.92 1.31 -16.79
N LEU A 220 4.44 0.17 -17.26
CA LEU A 220 5.86 0.04 -17.62
C LEU A 220 6.25 1.00 -18.75
N ILE A 221 5.39 1.15 -19.77
CA ILE A 221 5.61 2.09 -20.88
C ILE A 221 5.62 3.53 -20.34
N LEU A 222 4.66 3.91 -19.50
CA LEU A 222 4.61 5.22 -18.85
C LEU A 222 5.89 5.51 -18.03
N LEU A 223 6.38 4.54 -17.27
CA LEU A 223 7.60 4.73 -16.47
C LEU A 223 8.84 4.88 -17.35
N LYS A 224 8.92 4.15 -18.46
CA LYS A 224 10.00 4.28 -19.44
C LYS A 224 10.01 5.63 -20.13
N THR A 225 8.84 6.16 -20.50
CA THR A 225 8.74 7.50 -21.11
C THR A 225 9.12 8.61 -20.13
N LEU A 226 8.95 8.38 -18.82
CA LEU A 226 9.43 9.27 -17.75
C LEU A 226 10.95 9.18 -17.48
N GLY A 227 11.69 8.36 -18.25
CA GLY A 227 13.14 8.25 -18.16
C GLY A 227 13.65 7.17 -17.20
N LEU A 228 12.78 6.28 -16.69
CA LEU A 228 13.23 5.10 -15.93
C LEU A 228 13.72 4.01 -16.88
N ASN A 229 14.83 3.36 -16.52
CA ASN A 229 15.27 2.18 -17.26
C ASN A 229 14.31 0.99 -17.04
N SER A 230 14.32 0.01 -17.94
CA SER A 230 13.41 -1.15 -17.88
C SER A 230 13.45 -1.91 -16.54
N SER A 231 14.63 -2.06 -15.96
CA SER A 231 14.81 -2.78 -14.69
C SER A 231 14.18 -2.02 -13.50
N LYS A 232 14.41 -0.71 -13.41
CA LYS A 232 13.86 0.15 -12.37
C LYS A 232 12.35 0.34 -12.55
N ALA A 233 11.88 0.51 -13.78
CA ALA A 233 10.44 0.55 -14.09
C ALA A 233 9.74 -0.73 -13.60
N LYS A 234 10.27 -1.91 -13.95
CA LYS A 234 9.73 -3.20 -13.45
C LYS A 234 9.78 -3.31 -11.93
N SER A 235 10.87 -2.84 -11.32
CA SER A 235 11.03 -2.84 -9.86
C SER A 235 9.98 -1.99 -9.13
N CYS A 236 9.43 -0.94 -9.76
CA CYS A 236 8.41 -0.08 -9.16
C CYS A 236 7.04 -0.78 -9.00
N ILE A 237 6.78 -1.83 -9.78
CA ILE A 237 5.51 -2.57 -9.81
C ILE A 237 5.63 -3.91 -9.06
N THR A 238 6.86 -4.44 -8.96
CA THR A 238 7.13 -5.78 -8.39
C THR A 238 7.84 -5.68 -7.04
N ILE A 239 9.15 -5.45 -7.06
CA ILE A 239 10.03 -5.56 -5.88
C ILE A 239 9.80 -4.46 -4.84
N ASN A 240 9.60 -3.21 -5.28
CA ASN A 240 9.44 -2.09 -4.36
C ASN A 240 8.14 -2.15 -3.55
N PRO A 241 6.96 -2.44 -4.14
CA PRO A 241 5.74 -2.59 -3.37
C PRO A 241 5.76 -3.86 -2.51
N GLU A 242 6.35 -4.96 -2.98
CA GLU A 242 6.58 -6.17 -2.17
C GLU A 242 7.37 -5.83 -0.90
N LYS A 243 8.48 -5.09 -1.03
CA LYS A 243 9.28 -4.65 0.13
C LYS A 243 8.52 -3.70 1.04
N ALA A 244 7.67 -2.82 0.51
CA ALA A 244 6.84 -1.94 1.32
C ALA A 244 5.85 -2.75 2.16
N LEU A 245 5.17 -3.71 1.54
CA LEU A 245 4.24 -4.60 2.21
C LEU A 245 4.94 -5.48 3.24
N LEU A 246 6.07 -6.09 2.91
CA LEU A 246 6.84 -6.91 3.84
C LEU A 246 7.28 -6.13 5.08
N ASN A 247 7.82 -4.92 4.89
CA ASN A 247 8.22 -4.05 6.00
C ASN A 247 7.03 -3.75 6.94
N ALA A 248 5.87 -3.48 6.34
CA ALA A 248 4.65 -3.17 7.08
C ALA A 248 4.11 -4.38 7.86
N ARG A 249 4.17 -5.57 7.25
CA ARG A 249 3.79 -6.84 7.90
C ARG A 249 4.73 -7.18 9.04
N LEU A 250 6.03 -6.96 8.87
CA LEU A 250 7.02 -7.15 9.92
C LEU A 250 6.79 -6.17 11.08
N ARG A 251 6.37 -4.92 10.85
CA ARG A 251 6.01 -4.00 11.94
C ARG A 251 4.94 -4.58 12.87
N ILE A 252 3.99 -5.33 12.32
CA ILE A 252 2.81 -5.83 13.05
C ILE A 252 3.03 -7.25 13.61
N LYS A 253 3.61 -8.14 12.80
CA LYS A 253 3.72 -9.58 13.08
C LYS A 253 5.07 -10.00 13.66
N SER A 254 6.01 -9.07 13.84
CA SER A 254 7.34 -9.36 14.35
C SER A 254 7.76 -8.45 15.48
N TYR A 255 8.61 -8.95 16.37
CA TYR A 255 9.31 -8.12 17.33
C TYR A 255 10.57 -7.54 16.67
N LYS A 256 10.55 -6.24 16.37
CA LYS A 256 11.68 -5.49 15.80
C LYS A 256 12.32 -6.13 14.56
N GLN A 257 11.53 -6.85 13.75
CA GLN A 257 12.00 -7.56 12.55
C GLN A 257 13.01 -8.68 12.84
N VAL A 258 13.11 -9.14 14.10
CA VAL A 258 14.02 -10.23 14.50
C VAL A 258 13.29 -11.56 14.59
N ILE A 259 12.09 -11.56 15.18
CA ILE A 259 11.29 -12.77 15.41
C ILE A 259 9.89 -12.51 14.89
N SER A 260 9.43 -13.27 13.90
CA SER A 260 8.04 -13.28 13.44
C SER A 260 7.29 -14.47 14.03
N ILE A 261 6.00 -14.27 14.31
CA ILE A 261 5.12 -15.34 14.77
C ILE A 261 4.49 -16.00 13.53
N GLY A 262 4.72 -17.31 13.37
CA GLY A 262 4.19 -18.13 12.26
C GLY A 262 5.28 -18.66 11.33
N ASP A 263 5.03 -19.85 10.76
CA ASP A 263 5.93 -20.58 9.84
C ASP A 263 5.60 -20.29 8.36
N GLN A 264 4.81 -19.24 8.10
CA GLN A 264 4.16 -18.96 6.82
C GLN A 264 4.69 -17.69 6.16
N ASP A 265 4.50 -17.59 4.84
CA ASP A 265 4.85 -16.40 4.07
C ASP A 265 4.06 -15.18 4.57
N LEU A 266 4.78 -14.13 4.99
CA LEU A 266 4.20 -12.91 5.56
C LEU A 266 3.36 -12.12 4.54
N ILE A 267 3.52 -12.42 3.25
CA ILE A 267 2.86 -11.75 2.13
C ILE A 267 1.63 -12.54 1.63
N GLY A 268 1.41 -13.76 2.12
CA GLY A 268 0.21 -14.57 1.83
C GLY A 268 -0.94 -14.32 2.80
N ASN A 269 -2.19 -14.38 2.31
CA ASN A 269 -3.41 -14.31 3.12
C ASN A 269 -4.04 -15.69 3.39
N GLU A 270 -3.27 -16.77 3.28
CA GLU A 270 -3.80 -18.13 3.32
C GLU A 270 -4.37 -18.52 4.69
N HIS A 271 -3.90 -17.91 5.79
CA HIS A 271 -4.39 -18.18 7.16
C HIS A 271 -4.28 -16.95 8.07
N GLU A 272 -4.94 -15.84 7.71
CA GLU A 272 -5.07 -14.71 8.65
C GLU A 272 -6.21 -15.00 9.63
N ASP A 273 -5.88 -15.40 10.86
CA ASP A 273 -6.83 -15.30 11.98
C ASP A 273 -7.13 -13.82 12.25
N GLY A 274 -8.42 -13.50 12.39
CA GLY A 274 -8.91 -12.12 12.53
C GLY A 274 -8.44 -11.38 13.79
N ASP A 275 -7.88 -12.10 14.76
CA ASP A 275 -7.40 -11.54 16.02
C ASP A 275 -5.90 -11.17 15.96
N LYS A 276 -5.62 -9.92 15.55
CA LYS A 276 -4.26 -9.33 15.57
C LYS A 276 -3.61 -9.27 16.96
N LYS A 277 -4.31 -9.64 18.05
CA LYS A 277 -3.86 -9.53 19.45
C LYS A 277 -3.43 -10.85 20.10
N HIS A 278 -3.83 -12.02 19.58
CA HIS A 278 -3.51 -13.31 20.20
C HIS A 278 -3.13 -14.37 19.14
N ASN A 279 -1.95 -14.22 18.54
CA ASN A 279 -1.41 -15.20 17.57
C ASN A 279 -0.63 -16.35 18.24
N ALA A 280 -1.15 -16.93 19.32
CA ALA A 280 -0.59 -18.19 19.84
C ALA A 280 -1.34 -19.36 19.19
N THR A 281 -0.97 -19.73 17.97
CA THR A 281 -1.51 -20.94 17.35
C THR A 281 -0.96 -22.15 18.11
N GLY A 282 -1.86 -22.97 18.67
CA GLY A 282 -1.50 -24.20 19.34
C GLY A 282 -0.85 -25.16 18.36
N TYR A 283 0.48 -25.23 18.35
CA TYR A 283 1.20 -26.12 17.44
C TYR A 283 1.24 -27.52 18.05
N LYS A 284 0.64 -28.50 17.36
CA LYS A 284 0.80 -29.91 17.73
C LYS A 284 2.26 -30.29 17.46
N ARG A 285 3.06 -30.39 18.52
CA ARG A 285 4.46 -30.83 18.44
C ARG A 285 4.49 -32.21 17.80
N LYS A 286 4.89 -32.29 16.52
CA LYS A 286 5.25 -33.56 15.91
C LYS A 286 6.55 -33.99 16.57
N PHE A 287 6.45 -34.78 17.64
CA PHE A 287 7.57 -35.58 18.11
C PHE A 287 7.87 -36.57 16.99
N ASP A 288 8.91 -36.31 16.22
CA ASP A 288 9.65 -37.31 15.48
C ASP A 288 11.11 -36.87 15.47
N ASP A 289 11.92 -37.73 16.07
CA ASP A 289 13.31 -37.54 16.40
C ASP A 289 14.24 -37.40 15.18
N THR A 290 15.30 -36.63 15.40
CA THR A 290 16.52 -36.44 14.61
C THR A 290 16.45 -35.70 13.25
N PRO A 291 17.39 -34.75 13.01
CA PRO A 291 17.41 -33.90 11.81
C PRO A 291 17.71 -34.65 10.50
N SER A 292 18.21 -35.89 10.56
CA SER A 292 18.60 -36.68 9.38
C SER A 292 17.44 -37.36 8.65
N GLY A 293 16.25 -37.44 9.25
CA GLY A 293 15.14 -38.27 8.73
C GLY A 293 14.26 -37.66 7.63
N LYS A 294 14.34 -36.35 7.36
CA LYS A 294 13.37 -35.65 6.49
C LYS A 294 13.77 -35.51 5.02
N LEU A 295 15.07 -35.45 4.71
CA LEU A 295 15.53 -35.24 3.32
C LEU A 295 15.49 -36.52 2.45
N LEU A 296 15.55 -37.71 3.07
CA LEU A 296 15.67 -38.99 2.36
C LEU A 296 14.34 -39.72 2.11
N LYS A 297 13.25 -39.37 2.79
CA LYS A 297 11.97 -40.12 2.73
C LYS A 297 11.01 -39.71 1.61
N LYS A 298 11.38 -38.75 0.75
CA LYS A 298 10.52 -38.27 -0.35
C LYS A 298 10.71 -39.01 -1.68
N TYR A 299 11.43 -40.12 -1.70
CA TYR A 299 11.32 -41.12 -2.78
C TYR A 299 10.33 -42.20 -2.35
N LYS A 300 9.04 -41.96 -2.55
CA LYS A 300 8.10 -43.06 -2.75
C LYS A 300 8.31 -43.52 -4.18
N THR A 301 8.99 -44.64 -4.34
CA THR A 301 8.98 -45.39 -5.59
C THR A 301 7.55 -45.88 -5.81
N ASP A 302 6.91 -45.44 -6.89
CA ASP A 302 5.69 -46.07 -7.38
C ASP A 302 6.05 -47.48 -7.85
N THR A 303 5.77 -48.46 -7.01
CA THR A 303 5.74 -49.88 -7.36
C THR A 303 4.41 -50.44 -6.88
N THR A 304 3.39 -50.41 -7.73
CA THR A 304 2.95 -51.52 -8.61
C THR A 304 1.71 -51.06 -9.37
#